data_AF-A0A537BI79-F1
#
_entry.id   AF-A0A537BI79-F1
#
_cell.length_a   1.000
_cell.length_b   1.000
_cell.length_c   1.000
_cell.angle_alpha   90.00
_cell.angle_beta   90.00
_cell.angle_gamma   90.00
#
_symmetry.space_group_name_H-M   'P 1'
#
loop_
_entity.id
_entity.type
_entity.pdbx_description
1 polymer ?
#
loop_
_entity_poly.entity_id
_entity_poly.type
_entity_poly.pdbx_seq_one_letter_code
_entity_poly.pdbx_strand_id
1 'polypeptide(L)'
;MLTALAGCALEPKHIGGSHGDDGPGGPLPADLDRIADARPRSEPLNPGANSPYTALGRKYVPFQSPTPYRRRGIATWYGRKFHGKPTSSGERYDMYAITAAHTILPIPSYARVTNLSNGRSIVVRVNDRGPFHAERIIDLSYAAAYKLGFVNAGSARVEVEAILPR
;
A
#
# COMPACT_ATOMS: atom_id res chain seq x y z
N MET A 1 40.87 -31.37 -12.74
CA MET A 1 39.46 -31.37 -13.19
C MET A 1 38.66 -30.56 -12.20
N LEU A 2 38.26 -29.34 -12.58
CA LEU A 2 37.52 -28.43 -11.71
C LEU A 2 36.03 -28.60 -12.02
N THR A 3 35.29 -29.29 -11.15
CA THR A 3 33.85 -29.49 -11.29
C THR A 3 33.13 -28.23 -10.82
N ALA A 4 32.53 -27.49 -11.75
CA ALA A 4 31.68 -26.34 -11.45
C ALA A 4 30.31 -26.83 -10.95
N LEU A 5 29.94 -26.42 -9.74
CA LEU A 5 28.58 -26.55 -9.20
C LEU A 5 27.68 -25.53 -9.90
N ALA A 6 26.77 -26.00 -10.75
CA ALA A 6 25.69 -25.19 -11.30
C ALA A 6 24.66 -24.91 -10.19
N GLY A 7 24.66 -23.69 -9.67
CA GLY A 7 23.60 -23.20 -8.79
C GLY A 7 22.33 -22.92 -9.59
N CYS A 8 21.25 -23.65 -9.33
CA CYS A 8 19.92 -23.29 -9.81
C CYS A 8 19.51 -21.96 -9.18
N ALA A 9 19.54 -20.88 -9.96
CA ALA A 9 18.89 -19.63 -9.60
C ALA A 9 17.37 -19.83 -9.69
N LEU A 10 16.67 -19.84 -8.54
CA LEU A 10 15.22 -19.71 -8.54
C LEU A 10 14.86 -18.32 -9.06
N GLU A 11 14.25 -18.27 -10.24
CA GLU A 11 13.58 -17.07 -10.72
C GLU A 11 12.49 -16.66 -9.73
N PRO A 12 12.41 -15.39 -9.31
CA PRO A 12 11.32 -14.93 -8.48
C PRO A 12 10.01 -15.04 -9.27
N LYS A 13 9.12 -15.95 -8.85
CA LYS A 13 7.73 -15.99 -9.31
C LYS A 13 7.13 -14.59 -9.16
N HIS A 14 6.61 -14.03 -10.25
CA HIS A 14 5.80 -12.82 -10.22
C HIS A 14 4.56 -13.06 -9.35
N ILE A 15 4.61 -12.63 -8.09
CA ILE A 15 3.46 -12.61 -7.19
C ILE A 15 2.68 -11.32 -7.48
N GLY A 16 1.80 -11.37 -8.46
CA GLY A 16 0.92 -10.26 -8.80
C GLY A 16 -0.13 -10.69 -9.82
N GLY A 17 -1.41 -10.53 -9.48
CA GLY A 17 -2.49 -10.61 -10.47
C GLY A 17 -2.21 -9.58 -11.58
N SER A 18 -2.51 -9.94 -12.82
CA SER A 18 -2.30 -9.04 -13.96
C SER A 18 -3.25 -7.86 -13.83
N HIS A 19 -2.75 -6.70 -13.40
CA HIS A 19 -3.51 -5.46 -13.24
C HIS A 19 -3.75 -4.75 -14.60
N GLY A 20 -3.63 -5.47 -15.71
CA GLY A 20 -3.63 -4.90 -17.07
C GLY A 20 -4.87 -4.06 -17.42
N ASP A 21 -6.00 -4.31 -16.74
CA ASP A 21 -7.26 -3.56 -16.91
C ASP A 21 -7.70 -2.80 -15.64
N ASP A 22 -6.95 -2.94 -14.55
CA ASP A 22 -7.27 -2.35 -13.24
C ASP A 22 -6.79 -0.89 -13.12
N GLY A 23 -5.96 -0.39 -14.05
CA GLY A 23 -5.47 1.00 -14.08
C GLY A 23 -6.56 2.01 -14.48
N PRO A 24 -6.24 3.29 -14.77
CA PRO A 24 -7.17 4.25 -15.33
C PRO A 24 -7.75 3.82 -16.69
N GLY A 25 -9.02 4.16 -16.94
CA GLY A 25 -9.78 3.71 -18.12
C GLY A 25 -9.72 4.63 -19.31
N GLY A 26 -8.83 5.61 -19.23
CA GLY A 26 -8.63 6.66 -20.19
C GLY A 26 -7.25 7.27 -19.97
N PRO A 27 -6.96 8.39 -20.65
CA PRO A 27 -5.70 9.08 -20.50
C PRO A 27 -5.39 9.38 -19.04
N LEU A 28 -4.14 9.14 -18.63
CA LEU A 28 -3.68 9.54 -17.31
C LEU A 28 -3.77 11.07 -17.18
N PRO A 29 -4.17 11.60 -16.00
CA PRO A 29 -4.04 13.02 -15.72
C PRO A 29 -2.60 13.50 -15.98
N ALA A 30 -2.45 14.65 -16.65
CA ALA A 30 -1.15 15.18 -17.05
C ALA A 30 -0.24 15.57 -15.87
N ASP A 31 -0.80 15.61 -14.66
CA ASP A 31 -0.22 16.13 -13.44
C ASP A 31 0.00 15.06 -12.36
N LEU A 32 -0.10 13.76 -12.67
CA LEU A 32 0.16 12.68 -11.71
C LEU A 32 1.52 12.81 -11.00
N ASP A 33 2.56 13.23 -11.73
CA ASP A 33 3.89 13.46 -11.17
C ASP A 33 3.95 14.63 -10.18
N ARG A 34 2.99 15.55 -10.24
CA ARG A 34 2.92 16.76 -9.42
C ARG A 34 2.04 16.59 -8.18
N ILE A 35 1.32 15.47 -8.06
CA ILE A 35 0.49 15.20 -6.89
C ILE A 35 1.39 15.17 -5.65
N ALA A 36 1.11 16.05 -4.69
CA ALA A 36 1.87 16.13 -3.46
C ALA A 36 1.69 14.87 -2.61
N ASP A 37 2.74 14.48 -1.89
CA ASP A 37 2.66 13.43 -0.88
C ASP A 37 1.67 13.79 0.23
N ALA A 38 1.17 12.76 0.92
CA ALA A 38 0.32 12.99 2.09
C ALA A 38 1.12 13.74 3.17
N ARG A 39 0.54 14.81 3.72
CA ARG A 39 1.14 15.58 4.81
C ARG A 39 0.70 14.99 6.15
N PRO A 40 1.63 14.46 6.98
CA PRO A 40 1.30 13.96 8.30
C PRO A 40 0.69 15.05 9.18
N ARG A 41 -0.40 14.72 9.87
CA ARG A 41 -1.04 15.57 10.86
C ARG A 41 -1.64 14.72 11.98
N SER A 42 -1.81 15.32 13.15
CA SER A 42 -2.55 14.69 14.24
C SER A 42 -4.04 14.78 13.95
N GLU A 43 -4.71 13.64 13.93
CA GLU A 43 -6.14 13.52 13.64
C GLU A 43 -6.82 12.57 14.62
N PRO A 44 -8.10 12.83 14.95
CA PRO A 44 -8.91 11.88 15.70
C PRO A 44 -8.99 10.53 14.97
N LEU A 45 -8.70 9.45 15.69
CA LEU A 45 -8.84 8.09 15.16
C LEU A 45 -10.32 7.74 14.93
N ASN A 46 -10.61 7.01 13.86
CA ASN A 46 -11.94 6.49 13.57
C ASN A 46 -12.21 5.25 14.46
N PRO A 47 -13.14 5.28 15.44
CA PRO A 47 -13.31 4.16 16.37
C PRO A 47 -13.76 2.87 15.69
N GLY A 48 -14.66 2.97 14.70
CA GLY A 48 -15.14 1.82 13.94
C GLY A 48 -14.04 1.15 13.13
N ALA A 49 -13.25 1.95 12.40
CA ALA A 49 -12.16 1.44 11.58
C ALA A 49 -11.01 0.84 12.40
N ASN A 50 -10.85 1.23 13.67
CA ASN A 50 -9.80 0.74 14.57
C ASN A 50 -10.27 -0.36 15.53
N SER A 51 -11.53 -0.78 15.45
CA SER A 51 -12.02 -1.93 16.23
C SER A 51 -11.44 -3.25 15.69
N PRO A 52 -11.23 -4.27 16.54
CA PRO A 52 -10.85 -5.61 16.08
C PRO A 52 -11.85 -6.14 15.05
N TYR A 53 -11.35 -6.77 13.99
CA TYR A 53 -12.19 -7.22 12.87
C TYR A 53 -11.70 -8.55 12.31
N THR A 54 -12.57 -9.21 11.56
CA THR A 54 -12.26 -10.47 10.84
C THR A 54 -12.43 -10.24 9.35
N ALA A 55 -11.43 -10.64 8.56
CA ALA A 55 -11.49 -10.63 7.11
C ALA A 55 -10.90 -11.93 6.56
N LEU A 56 -11.62 -12.58 5.63
CA LEU A 56 -11.24 -13.87 5.03
C LEU A 56 -10.84 -14.93 6.08
N GLY A 57 -11.60 -15.04 7.17
CA GLY A 57 -11.35 -16.01 8.25
C GLY A 57 -10.19 -15.69 9.18
N ARG A 58 -9.52 -14.54 9.02
CA ARG A 58 -8.39 -14.10 9.86
C ARG A 58 -8.79 -12.91 10.73
N LYS A 59 -8.45 -12.97 12.02
CA LYS A 59 -8.66 -11.88 12.99
C LYS A 59 -7.50 -10.89 12.94
N TYR A 60 -7.82 -9.60 12.94
CA TYR A 60 -6.87 -8.50 12.98
C TYR A 60 -7.19 -7.58 14.15
N VAL A 61 -6.15 -7.05 14.79
CA VAL A 61 -6.25 -6.11 15.91
C VAL A 61 -5.45 -4.86 15.55
N PRO A 62 -6.09 -3.79 15.07
CA PRO A 62 -5.41 -2.53 14.80
C PRO A 62 -4.79 -1.92 16.05
N PHE A 63 -3.71 -1.16 15.87
CA PHE A 63 -3.17 -0.32 16.92
C PHE A 63 -4.20 0.73 17.32
N GLN A 64 -4.37 0.93 18.63
CA GLN A 64 -5.35 1.87 19.20
C GLN A 64 -4.80 3.30 19.34
N SER A 65 -3.52 3.50 19.03
CA SER A 65 -2.82 4.77 19.07
C SER A 65 -1.69 4.80 18.04
N PRO A 66 -1.20 5.99 17.63
CA PRO A 66 0.01 6.10 16.83
C PRO A 66 1.18 5.34 17.50
N THR A 67 1.67 4.31 16.82
CA THR A 67 2.67 3.37 17.36
C THR A 67 3.82 3.25 16.35
N PRO A 68 5.10 3.22 16.80
CA PRO A 68 6.21 2.92 15.92
C PRO A 68 6.00 1.61 15.16
N TYR A 69 6.19 1.65 13.85
CA TYR A 69 6.05 0.49 12.99
C TYR A 69 7.07 0.59 11.86
N ARG A 70 7.76 -0.51 11.59
CA ARG A 70 8.67 -0.62 10.46
C ARG A 70 8.68 -2.06 9.97
N ARG A 71 8.27 -2.30 8.73
CA ARG A 71 8.21 -3.66 8.18
C ARG A 71 8.50 -3.67 6.69
N ARG A 72 9.22 -4.71 6.24
CA ARG A 72 9.40 -5.02 4.82
C ARG A 72 8.41 -6.09 4.38
N GLY A 73 7.92 -5.98 3.15
CA GLY A 73 6.96 -6.93 2.58
C GLY A 73 6.54 -6.56 1.17
N ILE A 74 5.49 -7.20 0.67
CA ILE A 74 4.93 -6.93 -0.66
C ILE A 74 3.90 -5.80 -0.56
N ALA A 75 4.01 -4.81 -1.45
CA ALA A 75 2.96 -3.86 -1.76
C ALA A 75 2.24 -4.25 -3.04
N THR A 76 0.94 -3.98 -3.11
CA THR A 76 0.19 -3.91 -4.39
C THR A 76 -0.60 -2.61 -4.45
N TRP A 77 -1.54 -2.47 -5.38
CA TRP A 77 -2.41 -1.31 -5.48
C TRP A 77 -3.83 -1.71 -5.89
N TYR A 78 -4.86 -0.94 -5.49
CA TYR A 78 -6.25 -1.30 -5.82
C TYR A 78 -6.67 -0.75 -7.18
N GLY A 79 -7.30 -1.62 -7.96
CA GLY A 79 -7.84 -1.28 -9.28
C GLY A 79 -9.03 -0.31 -9.27
N ARG A 80 -9.31 0.25 -10.45
CA ARG A 80 -10.36 1.23 -10.74
C ARG A 80 -11.75 0.85 -10.24
N LYS A 81 -12.08 -0.45 -10.16
CA LYS A 81 -13.38 -0.93 -9.69
C LYS A 81 -13.75 -0.47 -8.27
N PHE A 82 -12.75 -0.14 -7.45
CA PHE A 82 -12.97 0.39 -6.11
C PHE A 82 -13.18 1.90 -6.11
N HIS A 83 -12.82 2.62 -7.18
CA HIS A 83 -12.88 4.07 -7.23
C HIS A 83 -14.30 4.58 -6.90
N GLY A 84 -14.39 5.56 -6.02
CA GLY A 84 -15.64 6.12 -5.52
C GLY A 84 -16.36 5.27 -4.46
N LYS A 85 -15.91 4.04 -4.17
CA LYS A 85 -16.47 3.20 -3.09
C LYS A 85 -15.95 3.66 -1.71
N PRO A 86 -16.73 3.46 -0.64
CA PRO A 86 -16.28 3.80 0.71
C PRO A 86 -15.11 2.91 1.15
N THR A 87 -14.11 3.53 1.77
CA THR A 87 -13.04 2.89 2.52
C THR A 87 -13.50 2.59 3.96
N SER A 88 -12.68 1.88 4.73
CA SER A 88 -12.94 1.61 6.15
C SER A 88 -13.00 2.86 7.02
N SER A 89 -12.36 3.96 6.60
CA SER A 89 -12.52 5.28 7.25
C SER A 89 -13.88 5.94 6.99
N GLY A 90 -14.62 5.48 5.97
CA GLY A 90 -15.81 6.13 5.43
C GLY A 90 -15.54 7.11 4.28
N GLU A 91 -14.28 7.53 4.08
CA GLU A 91 -13.86 8.34 2.92
C GLU A 91 -14.07 7.54 1.62
N ARG A 92 -14.42 8.20 0.51
CA ARG A 92 -14.47 7.53 -0.81
C ARG A 92 -13.05 7.29 -1.32
N TYR A 93 -12.77 6.09 -1.82
CA TYR A 93 -11.49 5.79 -2.45
C TYR A 93 -11.33 6.61 -3.74
N ASP A 94 -10.31 7.45 -3.76
CA ASP A 94 -9.82 8.12 -4.95
C ASP A 94 -8.50 7.47 -5.38
N MET A 95 -8.45 6.95 -6.60
CA MET A 95 -7.25 6.28 -7.11
C MET A 95 -6.11 7.27 -7.38
N TYR A 96 -6.42 8.57 -7.48
CA TYR A 96 -5.46 9.64 -7.68
C TYR A 96 -5.04 10.33 -6.37
N ALA A 97 -5.67 10.02 -5.25
CA ALA A 97 -5.20 10.47 -3.94
C ALA A 97 -3.96 9.68 -3.47
N ILE A 98 -3.15 10.24 -2.58
CA ILE A 98 -1.98 9.55 -2.01
C ILE A 98 -2.37 8.81 -0.72
N THR A 99 -3.05 7.67 -0.90
CA THR A 99 -3.66 6.87 0.18
C THR A 99 -3.24 5.40 0.12
N ALA A 100 -3.53 4.68 1.21
CA ALA A 100 -3.24 3.26 1.36
C ALA A 100 -4.22 2.56 2.32
N ALA A 101 -4.31 1.23 2.21
CA ALA A 101 -4.84 0.37 3.26
C ALA A 101 -3.73 -0.40 3.93
N HIS A 102 -3.92 -0.60 5.23
CA HIS A 102 -3.07 -1.42 6.06
C HIS A 102 -3.92 -2.19 7.06
N THR A 103 -3.49 -3.42 7.40
CA THR A 103 -4.26 -4.33 8.25
C THR A 103 -4.32 -3.87 9.71
N ILE A 104 -3.25 -3.25 10.21
CA ILE A 104 -3.13 -2.93 11.65
C ILE A 104 -2.70 -1.50 11.99
N LEU A 105 -2.30 -0.67 11.01
CA LEU A 105 -1.93 0.71 11.33
C LEU A 105 -3.21 1.50 11.65
N PRO A 106 -3.19 2.48 12.58
CA PRO A 106 -4.39 3.22 12.93
C PRO A 106 -5.01 3.91 11.71
N ILE A 107 -6.32 4.12 11.72
CA ILE A 107 -7.01 4.94 10.72
C ILE A 107 -7.59 6.20 11.39
N PRO A 108 -7.30 7.41 10.88
CA PRO A 108 -6.24 7.68 9.93
C PRO A 108 -4.84 7.55 10.57
N SER A 109 -3.83 7.25 9.76
CA SER A 109 -2.42 7.42 10.11
C SER A 109 -1.59 7.69 8.86
N TYR A 110 -0.28 7.83 9.03
CA TYR A 110 0.64 8.14 7.95
C TYR A 110 1.79 7.15 7.92
N ALA A 111 2.24 6.80 6.73
CA ALA A 111 3.40 5.92 6.55
C ALA A 111 4.29 6.43 5.42
N ARG A 112 5.61 6.34 5.63
CA ARG A 112 6.59 6.38 4.55
C ARG A 112 6.64 5.00 3.92
N VAL A 113 6.51 4.93 2.61
CA VAL A 113 6.65 3.70 1.83
C VAL A 113 7.82 3.88 0.89
N THR A 114 8.78 2.97 0.97
CA THR A 114 9.98 2.98 0.13
C THR A 114 9.98 1.75 -0.75
N ASN A 115 10.02 1.92 -2.06
CA ASN A 115 10.22 0.83 -3.01
C ASN A 115 11.70 0.41 -2.99
N LEU A 116 11.94 -0.84 -2.61
CA LEU A 116 13.29 -1.36 -2.39
C LEU A 116 14.07 -1.62 -3.69
N SER A 117 13.40 -1.70 -4.85
CA SER A 117 14.10 -1.93 -6.13
C SER A 117 14.69 -0.66 -6.73
N ASN A 118 14.12 0.50 -6.45
CA ASN A 118 14.50 1.77 -7.08
C ASN A 118 14.79 2.90 -6.07
N GLY A 119 14.60 2.67 -4.77
CA GLY A 119 14.87 3.64 -3.71
C GLY A 119 13.86 4.79 -3.62
N ARG A 120 12.83 4.84 -4.48
CA ARG A 120 11.80 5.89 -4.44
C ARG A 120 10.98 5.72 -3.17
N SER A 121 10.66 6.83 -2.50
CA SER A 121 9.82 6.84 -1.31
C SER A 121 8.77 7.94 -1.39
N ILE A 122 7.60 7.67 -0.80
CA ILE A 122 6.53 8.65 -0.64
C ILE A 122 5.91 8.54 0.75
N VAL A 123 5.24 9.59 1.18
CA VAL A 123 4.35 9.54 2.36
C VAL A 123 2.90 9.35 1.92
N VAL A 124 2.23 8.36 2.51
CA VAL A 124 0.82 8.03 2.26
C VAL A 124 -0.03 8.19 3.52
N ARG A 125 -1.31 8.52 3.33
CA ARG A 125 -2.33 8.44 4.37
C ARG A 125 -2.95 7.04 4.38
N VAL A 126 -2.93 6.37 5.52
CA VAL A 126 -3.65 5.11 5.73
C VAL A 126 -5.09 5.45 6.09
N ASN A 127 -6.04 5.12 5.21
CA ASN A 127 -7.47 5.38 5.40
C ASN A 127 -8.36 4.15 5.18
N ASP A 128 -7.77 2.98 4.95
CA ASP A 128 -8.53 1.76 4.67
C ASP A 128 -7.90 0.50 5.28
N ARG A 129 -8.64 -0.63 5.27
CA ARG A 129 -8.23 -1.95 5.76
C ARG A 129 -7.96 -2.92 4.63
N GLY A 130 -6.97 -3.78 4.86
CA GLY A 130 -6.39 -4.66 3.85
C GLY A 130 -4.89 -4.43 3.76
N PRO A 131 -4.17 -5.16 2.89
CA PRO A 131 -4.62 -6.31 2.12
C PRO A 131 -4.87 -7.56 2.97
N PHE A 132 -5.73 -8.47 2.50
CA PHE A 132 -6.07 -9.72 3.21
C PHE A 132 -5.41 -10.98 2.61
N HIS A 133 -4.45 -10.83 1.71
CA HIS A 133 -3.61 -11.93 1.24
C HIS A 133 -2.28 -11.93 2.00
N ALA A 134 -1.84 -13.11 2.46
CA ALA A 134 -0.88 -13.25 3.56
C ALA A 134 0.49 -12.58 3.33
N GLU A 135 0.93 -12.44 2.09
CA GLU A 135 2.26 -11.91 1.77
C GLU A 135 2.29 -10.39 1.58
N ARG A 136 1.12 -9.76 1.42
CA ARG A 136 1.00 -8.33 1.18
C ARG A 136 0.86 -7.60 2.50
N ILE A 137 1.61 -6.51 2.66
CA ILE A 137 1.59 -5.71 3.89
C ILE A 137 0.88 -4.37 3.71
N ILE A 138 0.76 -3.88 2.48
CA ILE A 138 0.11 -2.61 2.18
C ILE A 138 -0.43 -2.66 0.75
N ASP A 139 -1.62 -2.10 0.54
CA ASP A 139 -2.14 -1.86 -0.79
C ASP A 139 -2.25 -0.34 -0.97
N LEU A 140 -1.73 0.17 -2.08
CA LEU A 140 -1.57 1.59 -2.37
C LEU A 140 -2.64 2.07 -3.35
N SER A 141 -2.90 3.37 -3.38
CA SER A 141 -3.63 3.97 -4.50
C SER A 141 -2.81 3.86 -5.80
N TYR A 142 -3.48 4.01 -6.94
CA TYR A 142 -2.83 4.02 -8.24
C TYR A 142 -1.75 5.13 -8.33
N ALA A 143 -2.07 6.36 -7.91
CA ALA A 143 -1.11 7.46 -7.92
C ALA A 143 0.10 7.19 -7.00
N ALA A 144 -0.12 6.60 -5.81
CA ALA A 144 0.97 6.22 -4.92
C ALA A 144 1.89 5.15 -5.56
N ALA A 145 1.31 4.14 -6.20
CA ALA A 145 2.08 3.11 -6.93
C ALA A 145 2.82 3.68 -8.14
N TYR A 146 2.22 4.65 -8.84
CA TYR A 146 2.82 5.35 -9.98
C TYR A 146 4.06 6.11 -9.53
N LYS A 147 3.94 6.90 -8.46
CA LYS A 147 5.06 7.63 -7.87
C LYS A 147 6.17 6.73 -7.32
N LEU A 148 5.84 5.51 -6.89
CA LEU A 148 6.82 4.51 -6.47
C LEU A 148 7.39 3.68 -7.63
N GLY A 149 6.86 3.87 -8.84
CA GLY A 149 7.37 3.26 -10.07
C GLY A 149 7.12 1.76 -10.18
N PHE A 150 5.97 1.25 -9.70
CA PHE A 150 5.66 -0.18 -9.79
C PHE A 150 4.27 -0.51 -10.35
N VAL A 151 3.52 0.47 -10.88
CA VAL A 151 2.19 0.22 -11.48
C VAL A 151 2.20 -0.93 -12.47
N ASN A 152 3.12 -0.89 -13.45
CA ASN A 152 3.21 -1.89 -14.51
C ASN A 152 3.60 -3.29 -13.99
N ALA A 153 4.32 -3.36 -12.88
CA ALA A 153 4.68 -4.62 -12.24
C ALA A 153 3.53 -5.21 -11.41
N GLY A 154 2.51 -4.41 -11.06
CA GLY A 154 1.40 -4.79 -10.20
C GLY A 154 1.77 -4.88 -8.70
N SER A 155 3.02 -5.25 -8.39
CA SER A 155 3.52 -5.37 -7.03
C SER A 155 4.98 -4.91 -6.90
N ALA A 156 5.40 -4.62 -5.67
CA ALA A 156 6.79 -4.29 -5.35
C ALA A 156 7.17 -4.76 -3.94
N ARG A 157 8.47 -5.04 -3.74
CA ARG A 157 9.02 -5.16 -2.39
C ARG A 157 9.19 -3.76 -1.81
N VAL A 158 8.58 -3.50 -0.66
CA VAL A 158 8.63 -2.20 0.00
C VAL A 158 9.07 -2.31 1.45
N GLU A 159 9.52 -1.20 1.99
CA GLU A 159 9.56 -0.94 3.43
C GLU A 159 8.48 0.07 3.79
N VAL A 160 7.70 -0.24 4.82
CA VAL A 160 6.63 0.61 5.36
C VAL A 160 7.06 1.05 6.75
N GLU A 161 7.14 2.36 6.98
CA GLU A 161 7.50 2.98 8.25
C GLU A 161 6.39 3.95 8.69
N ALA A 162 5.82 3.77 9.88
CA ALA A 162 4.83 4.68 10.41
C ALA A 162 5.44 6.05 10.73
N ILE A 163 4.75 7.12 10.35
CA ILE A 163 5.11 8.49 10.70
C ILE A 163 4.21 8.93 11.85
N LEU A 164 4.83 9.18 13.00
CA LEU A 164 4.15 9.71 14.16
C LEU A 164 4.02 11.24 14.02
N PRO A 165 2.80 11.81 14.05
CA PRO A 165 2.65 13.25 14.10
C PRO A 165 3.30 13.78 15.38
N ARG A 166 4.01 14.91 15.26
CA ARG A 166 4.58 15.65 16.38
C ARG A 166 3.62 16.71 16.87
#